data_AF-A0A0Q7ME77-F1
#
_entry.id   AF-A0A0Q7ME77-F1
#
_cell.length_a   1.000
_cell.length_b   1.000
_cell.length_c   1.000
_cell.angle_alpha   90.00
_cell.angle_beta   90.00
_cell.angle_gamma   90.00
#
_symmetry.space_group_name_H-M   'P 1'
#
loop_
_entity.id
_entity.type
_entity.pdbx_description
1 polymer ?
#
loop_
_entity_poly.entity_id
_entity_poly.type
_entity_poly.pdbx_seq_one_letter_code
_entity_poly.pdbx_strand_id
1 'polypeptide(L)' 'MHGLGIAGSLTLVVGDYLLDYVYDGFRVDVILIRHGRMLTPAPEIELEEDQERAPADTKSSV' A
#
# COMPACT_ATOMS: atom_id res chain seq x y z
N MET A 1 1.66 12.14 -11.25
CA MET A 1 3.07 11.70 -11.15
C MET A 1 3.96 12.88 -11.48
N HIS A 2 4.65 13.47 -10.50
CA HIS A 2 5.60 14.56 -10.71
C HIS A 2 6.99 14.07 -10.27
N GLY A 3 7.66 13.33 -11.14
CA GLY A 3 9.05 12.91 -10.95
C GLY A 3 9.79 13.20 -12.25
N LEU A 4 10.85 14.01 -12.17
CA LEU A 4 11.69 14.33 -13.31
C LEU A 4 12.46 13.05 -13.70
N GLY A 5 12.06 12.40 -14.78
CA GLY A 5 12.77 11.22 -15.28
C GLY A 5 14.14 11.63 -15.81
N ILE A 6 15.21 11.11 -15.23
CA ILE A 6 16.55 11.26 -15.77
C ILE A 6 16.66 10.28 -16.95
N ALA A 7 16.84 10.80 -18.16
CA ALA A 7 17.00 9.96 -19.35
C ALA A 7 18.21 9.03 -19.18
N GLY A 8 18.00 7.72 -19.36
CA GLY A 8 19.04 6.70 -19.21
C GLY A 8 19.16 6.09 -17.81
N SER A 9 18.29 6.47 -16.86
CA SER A 9 18.22 5.78 -15.56
C SER A 9 17.65 4.37 -15.71
N LEU A 10 18.29 3.39 -15.07
CA LEU A 10 17.87 2.00 -14.95
C LEU A 10 17.23 1.77 -13.58
N THR A 11 16.27 0.85 -13.51
CA THR A 11 15.68 0.40 -12.25
C THR A 11 16.08 -1.06 -11.98
N LEU A 12 16.72 -1.30 -10.84
CA LEU A 12 17.02 -2.64 -10.32
C LEU A 12 16.01 -3.00 -9.23
N VAL A 13 15.39 -4.17 -9.34
CA VAL A 13 14.48 -4.73 -8.32
C VAL A 13 15.27 -5.71 -7.45
N VAL A 14 15.31 -5.46 -6.14
CA VAL A 14 15.98 -6.32 -5.15
C VAL A 14 15.05 -6.55 -3.96
N GLY A 15 14.52 -7.76 -3.83
CA GLY A 15 13.50 -8.07 -2.82
C GLY A 15 12.29 -7.14 -2.97
N ASP A 16 11.92 -6.47 -1.87
CA ASP A 16 10.83 -5.47 -1.85
C ASP A 16 11.30 -4.04 -2.16
N TYR A 17 12.53 -3.85 -2.66
CA TYR A 17 13.09 -2.55 -2.96
C TYR A 17 13.34 -2.35 -4.46
N LEU A 18 13.20 -1.10 -4.89
CA LEU A 18 13.56 -0.62 -6.22
C LEU A 18 14.69 0.40 -6.07
N LEU A 19 15.75 0.21 -6.84
CA LEU A 19 16.87 1.14 -6.93
C LEU A 19 16.90 1.75 -8.31
N ASP A 20 16.81 3.08 -8.37
CA ASP A 20 16.99 3.82 -9.62
C ASP A 20 18.44 4.32 -9.68
N TYR A 21 19.15 3.98 -10.75
CA TYR A 21 20.58 4.25 -10.90
C TYR A 21 20.95 4.59 -12.35
N VAL A 22 22.15 5.14 -12.53
CA VAL A 22 22.80 5.28 -13.85
C VAL A 22 24.12 4.52 -13.86
N TYR A 23 24.50 4.02 -15.03
CA TYR A 23 25.76 3.28 -15.23
C TYR A 23 26.46 3.81 -16.48
N ASP A 24 27.72 4.21 -16.32
CA ASP A 24 28.54 4.78 -17.40
C ASP A 24 29.54 3.78 -18.02
N GLY A 25 29.52 2.51 -17.57
CA GLY A 25 30.49 1.49 -17.99
C GLY A 25 31.62 1.24 -17.00
N PHE A 26 31.78 2.08 -15.98
CA PHE A 26 32.79 1.94 -14.93
C PHE A 26 32.22 2.10 -13.52
N ARG A 27 31.21 2.96 -13.37
CA ARG A 27 30.62 3.33 -12.07
C ARG A 27 29.10 3.29 -12.12
N VAL A 28 28.52 2.84 -11.01
CA VAL A 28 27.08 2.92 -10.73
C VAL A 28 26.83 4.07 -9.77
N ASP A 29 25.98 5.01 -10.18
CA ASP A 29 25.48 6.07 -9.30
C ASP A 29 24.02 5.80 -8.97
N VAL A 30 23.75 5.52 -7.69
CA VAL A 30 22.40 5.30 -7.17
C VAL A 30 21.75 6.65 -6.90
N ILE A 31 20.62 6.89 -7.56
CA ILE A 31 19.88 8.15 -7.49
C ILE A 31 18.80 8.05 -6.41
N LEU A 32 18.09 6.93 -6.35
CA LEU A 32 16.95 6.75 -5.44
C LEU A 32 16.80 5.29 -5.03
N ILE A 33 16.38 5.09 -3.78
CA ILE A 33 15.99 3.78 -3.25
C ILE A 33 14.54 3.91 -2.74
N ARG A 34 13.65 3.05 -3.23
CA ARG A 34 12.22 3.03 -2.90
C ARG A 34 11.82 1.65 -2.41
N HIS A 35 10.93 1.60 -1.42
CA HIS A 35 10.21 0.37 -1.12
C HIS A 35 9.12 0.17 -2.20
N GLY A 36 9.14 -0.98 -2.89
CA GLY A 36 8.34 -1.28 -4.08
C GLY A 36 6.86 -1.48 -3.85
N ARG A 37 6.47 -1.69 -2.59
CA ARG A 37 5.08 -1.66 -2.16
C ARG A 37 4.97 -0.69 -1.00
N MET A 38 4.42 0.49 -1.22
CA MET A 38 3.67 1.12 -0.14
C MET A 38 2.46 0.23 0.06
N LEU A 39 2.48 -0.63 1.08
CA LEU A 39 1.23 -1.14 1.63
C LEU A 39 0.49 0.11 2.10
N THR A 40 -0.53 0.55 1.35
CA THR A 40 -1.48 1.51 1.88
C THR A 40 -2.15 0.78 3.04
N PRO A 41 -1.94 1.17 4.30
CA PRO A 41 -2.74 0.59 5.38
C PRO A 41 -4.20 0.82 5.00
N ALA A 42 -4.98 -0.26 4.95
CA ALA A 42 -6.43 -0.13 4.85
C ALA A 42 -6.86 0.66 6.10
N PRO A 43 -7.75 1.67 5.96
CA PRO A 43 -8.28 2.36 7.13
C PRO A 43 -8.86 1.31 8.10
N GLU A 44 -8.54 1.45 9.39
CA GLU A 44 -9.13 0.62 10.45
C GLU A 44 -10.63 0.89 10.46
N ILE A 45 -11.41 -0.05 9.93
CA ILE A 45 -12.87 0.00 10.00
C ILE A 45 -13.22 -0.57 11.38
N GLU A 46 -13.60 0.28 12.33
CA GLU A 46 -14.30 -0.17 13.53
C GLU A 46 -15.64 -0.76 13.08
N LEU A 47 -15.74 -2.10 13.05
CA LEU A 47 -17.01 -2.77 12.82
C LEU A 47 -17.85 -2.57 14.09
N GLU A 48 -18.73 -1.57 14.07
CA GLU A 48 -19.80 -1.47 15.06
C GLU A 48 -20.61 -2.77 14.98
N GLU A 49 -20.57 -3.57 16.04
CA GLU A 49 -21.33 -4.80 16.16
C GLU A 49 -22.83 -4.46 16.05
N ASP A 50 -23.45 -4.86 14.94
CA ASP A 50 -24.90 -4.85 14.76
C ASP A 50 -25.53 -5.63 15.91
N GLN A 51 -26.05 -4.93 16.92
CA GLN A 51 -26.85 -5.52 17.97
C GLN A 51 -28.16 -6.01 17.35
N GLU A 52 -28.17 -7.28 16.95
CA GLU A 52 -29.37 -8.03 16.63
C GLU A 52 -30.24 -8.14 17.89
N ARG A 53 -31.07 -7.12 18.12
CA ARG A 53 -32.08 -7.14 19.16
C ARG A 53 -33.18 -8.10 18.70
N ALA A 54 -33.12 -9.32 19.23
CA ALA A 54 -34.12 -10.38 19.04
C ALA A 54 -35.57 -9.84 19.17
N PRO A 55 -36.52 -10.37 18.37
CA PRO A 55 -37.91 -9.93 18.42
C PRO A 55 -38.48 -10.20 19.81
N ALA A 56 -39.07 -9.17 20.42
CA ALA A 56 -39.83 -9.33 21.65
C ALA A 56 -41.13 -10.08 21.33
N ASP A 57 -41.10 -11.41 21.50
CA ASP A 57 -42.31 -12.19 21.72
C ASP A 57 -43.07 -11.60 22.91
N THR A 58 -44.28 -11.07 22.68
CA THR A 58 -45.28 -10.96 23.74
C THR A 58 -46.56 -11.62 23.27
N LYS A 59 -46.89 -12.68 24.00
CA LYS A 59 -48.05 -13.56 23.85
C LYS A 59 -49.37 -12.79 24.00
N SER A 60 -50.31 -13.12 23.10
CA SER A 60 -51.76 -13.27 23.26
C SER A 60 -52.38 -12.95 24.64
N SER A 61 -53.44 -12.11 24.66
CA SER A 61 -54.80 -12.56 25.04
C SER A 61 -55.81 -11.40 25.16
N VAL A 62 -56.94 -11.61 24.48
CA VAL A 62 -58.33 -11.14 24.71
C VAL A 62 -58.63 -9.64 24.61
#